data_AF-A0A3B8NQW2-F1
#
_entry.id   AF-A0A3B8NQW2-F1
#
_cell.length_a   1.000
_cell.length_b   1.000
_cell.length_c   1.000
_cell.angle_alpha   90.00
_cell.angle_beta   90.00
_cell.angle_gamma   90.00
#
_symmetry.space_group_name_H-M   'P 1'
#
loop_
_entity.id
_entity.type
_entity.pdbx_description
1 polymer ?
#
loop_
_entity_poly.entity_id
_entity_poly.type
_entity_poly.pdbx_seq_one_letter_code
_entity_poly.pdbx_strand_id
1 'polypeptide(L)'
;SKYRAYMNYRYGVVLEEALQLAAEEEVRKRHMSRSYPDTEELTEEAFNRLYGKPRTELLKTFQKETKKDRRRNLSLSDLKEFTYWLHKRRINLWDPARVASDTRKAIKRLEQLQKSHQGHRANH
;
A
#
# COMPACT_ATOMS: atom_id res chain seq x y z
N SER A 1 -15.52 19.39 11.92
CA SER A 1 -14.18 18.73 11.97
C SER A 1 -14.17 17.25 11.54
N LYS A 2 -15.26 16.47 11.66
CA LYS A 2 -15.34 15.06 11.19
C LYS A 2 -14.99 14.85 9.70
N TYR A 3 -15.40 15.79 8.84
CA TYR A 3 -15.14 15.72 7.40
C TYR A 3 -13.66 15.72 7.03
N ARG A 4 -12.83 16.54 7.70
CA ARG A 4 -11.38 16.59 7.45
C ARG A 4 -10.70 15.28 7.85
N ALA A 5 -11.09 14.70 8.98
CA ALA A 5 -10.57 13.40 9.44
C ALA A 5 -10.93 12.27 8.45
N TYR A 6 -12.18 12.24 7.98
CA TYR A 6 -12.61 11.28 6.96
C TYR A 6 -11.83 11.43 5.65
N MET A 7 -11.61 12.67 5.20
CA MET A 7 -10.81 12.94 4.01
C MET A 7 -9.37 12.48 4.16
N ASN A 8 -8.72 12.81 5.28
CA ASN A 8 -7.35 12.38 5.56
C ASN A 8 -7.23 10.85 5.56
N TYR A 9 -8.20 10.16 6.17
CA TYR A 9 -8.26 8.70 6.15
C TYR A 9 -8.35 8.16 4.72
N ARG A 10 -9.33 8.63 3.95
CA ARG A 10 -9.56 8.15 2.59
C ARG A 10 -8.36 8.43 1.68
N TYR A 11 -7.77 9.62 1.75
CA TYR A 11 -6.59 9.96 0.96
C TYR A 11 -5.36 9.15 1.39
N GLY A 12 -5.13 8.99 2.69
CA GLY A 12 -4.03 8.19 3.21
C GLY A 12 -4.11 6.74 2.74
N VAL A 13 -5.30 6.14 2.83
CA VAL A 13 -5.55 4.78 2.32
C VAL A 13 -5.26 4.68 0.83
N VAL A 14 -5.91 5.50 0.00
CA VAL A 14 -5.78 5.41 -1.47
C VAL A 14 -4.34 5.65 -1.93
N LEU A 15 -3.65 6.60 -1.30
CA LEU A 15 -2.26 6.90 -1.61
C LEU A 15 -1.35 5.72 -1.26
N GLU A 16 -1.57 5.10 -0.11
CA GLU A 16 -0.74 3.98 0.33
C GLU A 16 -1.00 2.71 -0.51
N GLU A 17 -2.24 2.43 -0.90
CA GLU A 17 -2.56 1.32 -1.82
C GLU A 17 -1.89 1.52 -3.18
N ALA A 18 -1.91 2.74 -3.72
CA ALA A 18 -1.25 3.05 -4.97
C ALA A 18 0.29 2.91 -4.87
N LEU A 19 0.86 3.30 -3.74
CA LEU A 19 2.29 3.14 -3.46
C LEU A 19 2.69 1.65 -3.39
N GLN A 20 1.91 0.84 -2.67
CA GLN A 20 2.11 -0.61 -2.56
C GLN A 20 2.07 -1.27 -3.94
N LEU A 21 1.06 -0.94 -4.77
CA LEU A 21 0.98 -1.44 -6.15
C LEU A 21 2.18 -1.01 -7.01
N ALA A 22 2.68 0.21 -6.85
CA ALA A 22 3.86 0.67 -7.56
C ALA A 22 5.11 -0.10 -7.12
N ALA A 23 5.27 -0.34 -5.81
CA ALA A 23 6.39 -1.10 -5.27
C ALA A 23 6.34 -2.57 -5.72
N GLU A 24 5.18 -3.22 -5.68
CA GLU A 24 5.00 -4.59 -6.17
C GLU A 24 5.32 -4.70 -7.67
N GLU A 25 4.93 -3.72 -8.48
CA GLU A 25 5.29 -3.68 -9.91
C GLU A 25 6.81 -3.55 -10.12
N GLU A 26 7.49 -2.74 -9.32
CA GLU A 26 8.95 -2.63 -9.36
C GLU A 26 9.66 -3.92 -8.93
N VAL A 27 9.08 -4.64 -7.96
CA VAL A 27 9.58 -5.96 -7.54
C VAL A 27 9.34 -6.99 -8.65
N ARG A 28 8.12 -7.05 -9.19
CA ARG A 28 7.72 -7.95 -10.29
C ARG A 28 8.61 -7.79 -11.52
N LYS A 29 8.88 -6.55 -11.94
CA LYS A 29 9.78 -6.27 -13.08
C LYS A 29 11.21 -6.77 -12.85
N ARG A 30 11.71 -6.75 -11.62
CA ARG A 30 13.03 -7.31 -11.28
C ARG A 30 13.00 -8.84 -11.31
N HIS A 31 11.94 -9.47 -10.78
CA HIS A 31 11.80 -10.92 -10.74
C HIS A 31 11.44 -11.57 -12.08
N MET A 32 10.79 -10.84 -13.00
CA MET A 32 10.57 -11.29 -14.38
C MET A 32 11.89 -11.61 -15.10
N SER A 33 13.01 -11.00 -14.71
CA SER A 33 14.34 -11.34 -15.24
C SER A 33 14.92 -12.65 -14.67
N ARG A 34 14.26 -13.26 -13.66
CA ARG A 34 14.77 -14.40 -12.87
C ARG A 34 13.82 -15.61 -12.82
N SER A 35 12.70 -15.60 -13.56
CA SER A 35 11.74 -16.72 -13.66
C SER A 35 11.14 -17.23 -12.34
N TYR A 36 10.87 -16.33 -11.39
CA TYR A 36 10.27 -16.69 -10.09
C TYR A 36 8.73 -16.68 -10.12
N PRO A 37 8.05 -17.76 -9.71
CA PRO A 37 6.60 -17.80 -9.57
C PRO A 37 6.17 -17.67 -8.10
N ASP A 38 5.84 -16.46 -7.63
CA ASP A 38 4.81 -16.30 -6.60
C ASP A 38 4.35 -14.83 -6.48
N THR A 39 3.08 -14.59 -6.16
CA THR A 39 2.55 -13.22 -5.88
C THR A 39 2.75 -12.82 -4.42
N GLU A 40 2.80 -13.80 -3.51
CA GLU A 40 2.94 -13.54 -2.08
C GLU A 40 4.36 -13.06 -1.73
N GLU A 41 5.39 -13.66 -2.33
CA GLU A 41 6.78 -13.23 -2.15
C GLU A 41 7.02 -11.81 -2.69
N LEU A 42 6.41 -11.45 -3.82
CA LEU A 42 6.47 -10.08 -4.36
C LEU A 42 5.86 -9.07 -3.39
N THR A 43 4.74 -9.44 -2.77
CA THR A 43 4.05 -8.60 -1.77
C THR A 43 4.93 -8.44 -0.54
N GLU A 44 5.48 -9.53 -0.02
CA GLU A 44 6.33 -9.50 1.16
C GLU A 44 7.59 -8.65 0.93
N GLU A 45 8.23 -8.78 -0.23
CA GLU A 45 9.38 -7.96 -0.60
C GLU A 45 9.02 -6.48 -0.80
N ALA A 46 7.88 -6.18 -1.42
CA ALA A 46 7.41 -4.80 -1.58
C ALA A 46 7.19 -4.13 -0.22
N PHE A 47 6.55 -4.83 0.72
CA PHE A 47 6.33 -4.35 2.08
C PHE A 47 7.65 -4.18 2.82
N ASN A 48 8.59 -5.11 2.67
CA ASN A 48 9.90 -4.98 3.29
C ASN A 48 10.65 -3.74 2.80
N ARG A 49 10.58 -3.42 1.50
CA ARG A 49 11.21 -2.20 0.95
C ARG A 49 10.53 -0.91 1.42
N LEU A 50 9.21 -0.91 1.54
CA LEU A 50 8.44 0.27 1.93
C LEU A 50 8.51 0.56 3.43
N TYR A 51 8.53 -0.48 4.28
CA TYR A 51 8.35 -0.34 5.72
C TYR A 51 9.46 -1.00 6.56
N GLY A 52 10.44 -1.65 5.92
CA GLY A 52 11.53 -2.37 6.58
C GLY A 52 11.14 -3.72 7.17
N LYS A 53 9.90 -4.20 6.92
CA LYS A 53 9.38 -5.46 7.43
C LYS A 53 8.40 -6.13 6.45
N PRO A 54 8.30 -7.46 6.45
CA PRO A 54 7.29 -8.18 5.69
C PRO A 54 5.86 -7.81 6.14
N ARG A 55 4.91 -7.90 5.22
CA ARG A 55 3.46 -7.71 5.44
C ARG A 55 2.95 -8.56 6.58
N THR A 56 3.34 -9.83 6.65
CA THR A 56 2.94 -10.74 7.74
C THR A 56 3.37 -10.24 9.12
N GLU A 57 4.59 -9.70 9.27
CA GLU A 57 5.05 -9.10 10.53
C GLU A 57 4.31 -7.80 10.88
N LEU A 58 4.09 -6.97 9.87
CA LEU A 58 3.37 -5.70 10.03
C LEU A 58 1.93 -5.94 10.46
N LEU A 59 1.27 -6.97 9.90
CA LEU A 59 -0.09 -7.33 10.26
C LEU A 59 -0.18 -7.84 11.71
N LYS A 60 0.78 -8.66 12.15
CA LYS A 60 0.86 -9.10 13.57
C LYS A 60 1.05 -7.90 14.49
N THR A 61 1.88 -6.95 14.10
CA THR A 61 2.12 -5.71 14.86
C THR A 61 0.86 -4.87 14.94
N PHE A 62 0.18 -4.65 13.82
CA PHE A 62 -1.10 -3.93 13.75
C PHE A 62 -2.17 -4.57 14.66
N GLN A 63 -2.34 -5.89 14.59
CA GLN A 63 -3.30 -6.60 15.45
C GLN A 63 -2.98 -6.41 16.94
N LYS A 64 -1.69 -6.49 17.31
CA LYS A 64 -1.23 -6.26 18.69
C LYS A 64 -1.51 -4.84 19.18
N GLU A 65 -1.20 -3.83 18.37
CA GLU A 65 -1.40 -2.42 18.73
C GLU A 65 -2.88 -2.01 18.78
N THR A 66 -3.70 -2.56 17.88
CA THR A 66 -5.13 -2.25 17.80
C THR A 66 -6.01 -3.13 18.67
N LYS A 67 -5.41 -4.07 19.42
CA LYS A 67 -6.12 -5.09 20.23
C LYS A 67 -7.16 -5.88 19.42
N LYS A 68 -6.95 -6.02 18.11
CA LYS A 68 -7.83 -6.83 17.25
C LYS A 68 -7.52 -8.31 17.45
N ASP A 69 -8.57 -9.12 17.54
CA ASP A 69 -8.42 -10.56 17.69
C ASP A 69 -7.72 -11.14 16.46
N ARG A 70 -6.57 -11.80 16.69
CA ARG A 70 -5.77 -12.44 15.65
C ARG A 70 -6.48 -13.63 15.00
N ARG A 71 -7.49 -14.19 15.67
CA ARG A 71 -8.24 -15.38 15.24
C ARG A 71 -9.45 -15.06 14.36
N ARG A 72 -9.86 -13.80 14.27
CA ARG A 72 -10.98 -13.40 13.40
C ARG A 72 -10.47 -13.05 12.01
N ASN A 73 -11.20 -13.48 10.98
CA ASN A 73 -10.98 -13.03 9.60
C ASN A 73 -11.10 -11.51 9.53
N LEU A 74 -10.12 -10.87 8.89
CA LEU A 74 -10.10 -9.42 8.70
C LEU A 74 -11.20 -9.02 7.71
N SER A 75 -12.04 -8.07 8.11
CA SER A 75 -12.99 -7.44 7.21
C SER A 75 -12.29 -6.49 6.25
N LEU A 76 -12.99 -6.05 5.20
CA LEU A 76 -12.49 -5.01 4.30
C LEU A 76 -12.17 -3.72 5.08
N SER A 77 -12.98 -3.38 6.09
CA SER A 77 -12.70 -2.22 6.96
C SER A 77 -11.39 -2.39 7.71
N ASP A 78 -11.13 -3.58 8.24
CA ASP A 78 -9.89 -3.87 8.96
C ASP A 78 -8.65 -3.75 8.06
N LEU A 79 -8.77 -4.18 6.81
CA LEU A 79 -7.70 -4.03 5.81
C LEU A 79 -7.46 -2.57 5.47
N LYS A 80 -8.51 -1.76 5.30
CA LYS A 80 -8.37 -0.31 5.04
C LYS A 80 -7.74 0.41 6.25
N GLU A 81 -8.10 0.01 7.47
CA GLU A 81 -7.48 0.53 8.69
C GLU A 81 -6.01 0.12 8.80
N PHE A 82 -5.66 -1.11 8.45
CA PHE A 82 -4.28 -1.57 8.37
C PHE A 82 -3.47 -0.73 7.37
N THR A 83 -4.02 -0.49 6.18
CA THR A 83 -3.37 0.35 5.17
C THR A 83 -3.19 1.80 5.64
N TYR A 84 -4.18 2.38 6.31
CA TYR A 84 -4.03 3.71 6.92
C TYR A 84 -3.01 3.73 8.07
N TRP A 85 -2.92 2.66 8.85
CA TRP A 85 -1.89 2.52 9.89
C TRP A 85 -0.49 2.48 9.28
N LEU A 86 -0.30 1.77 8.17
CA LEU A 86 0.96 1.77 7.41
C LEU A 86 1.31 3.16 6.87
N HIS A 87 0.33 3.89 6.34
CA HIS A 87 0.52 5.26 5.87
C HIS A 87 1.09 6.17 6.97
N LYS A 88 0.45 6.16 8.15
CA LYS A 88 0.94 6.94 9.30
C LYS A 88 2.34 6.49 9.74
N ARG A 89 2.56 5.19 9.80
CA ARG A 89 3.86 4.61 10.16
C ARG A 89 4.95 5.07 9.19
N ARG A 90 4.70 5.02 7.87
CA ARG A 90 5.64 5.43 6.83
C ARG A 90 6.03 6.91 6.94
N ILE A 91 5.07 7.79 7.17
CA ILE A 91 5.32 9.24 7.38
C ILE A 91 6.24 9.47 8.58
N ASN A 92 6.11 8.66 9.64
CA ASN A 92 6.94 8.77 10.83
C ASN A 92 8.30 8.09 10.71
N LEU A 93 8.42 7.07 9.85
CA LEU A 93 9.66 6.30 9.65
C LEU A 93 10.66 7.00 8.73
N TRP A 94 10.17 7.65 7.67
CA TRP A 94 11.02 8.18 6.61
C TRP A 94 11.19 9.69 6.70
N ASP A 95 12.31 10.17 6.18
CA ASP A 95 12.55 11.60 6.05
C ASP A 95 11.54 12.26 5.09
N PRO A 96 11.30 13.59 5.23
CA PRO A 96 10.31 14.29 4.41
C PRO A 96 10.57 14.20 2.90
N ALA A 97 11.83 14.15 2.47
CA ALA A 97 12.17 14.08 1.05
C ALA A 97 11.78 12.73 0.46
N ARG A 98 12.07 11.63 1.17
CA ARG A 98 11.61 10.29 0.81
C ARG A 98 10.09 10.21 0.83
N VAL A 99 9.43 10.75 1.86
CA VAL A 99 7.96 10.75 1.94
C VAL A 99 7.35 11.43 0.72
N ALA A 100 7.86 12.60 0.32
CA ALA A 100 7.39 13.34 -0.84
C ALA A 100 7.67 12.62 -2.17
N SER A 101 8.80 11.92 -2.27
CA SER A 101 9.12 11.09 -3.44
C SER A 101 8.15 9.92 -3.60
N ASP A 102 7.89 9.20 -2.52
CA ASP A 102 6.91 8.10 -2.49
C ASP A 102 5.50 8.58 -2.82
N THR A 103 5.09 9.73 -2.28
CA THR A 103 3.80 10.34 -2.62
C THR A 103 3.70 10.65 -4.11
N ARG A 104 4.75 11.21 -4.73
CA ARG A 104 4.79 11.43 -6.18
C ARG A 104 4.71 10.12 -6.97
N LYS A 105 5.39 9.07 -6.51
CA LYS A 105 5.31 7.72 -7.11
C LYS A 105 3.89 7.16 -7.07
N ALA A 106 3.22 7.28 -5.92
CA ALA A 106 1.84 6.82 -5.74
C ALA A 106 0.86 7.56 -6.66
N ILE A 107 0.96 8.89 -6.75
CA ILE A 107 0.13 9.71 -7.64
C ILE A 107 0.33 9.31 -9.10
N LYS A 108 1.60 9.16 -9.53
CA LYS A 108 1.91 8.70 -10.90
C LYS A 108 1.29 7.33 -11.19
N ARG A 109 1.26 6.42 -10.21
CA ARG A 109 0.62 5.11 -10.36
C ARG A 109 -0.89 5.23 -10.51
N LEU A 110 -1.55 6.09 -9.74
CA LEU A 110 -2.98 6.36 -9.87
C LEU A 110 -3.33 6.92 -11.26
N GLU A 111 -2.55 7.88 -11.76
CA GLU A 111 -2.75 8.44 -13.11
C GLU A 111 -2.65 7.37 -14.21
N GLN A 112 -1.70 6.44 -14.08
CA GLN A 112 -1.57 5.32 -15.01
C GLN A 112 -2.79 4.40 -14.98
N LEU A 113 -3.27 4.05 -13.79
CA LEU A 113 -4.46 3.22 -13.60
C LEU A 113 -5.72 3.89 -14.17
N GLN A 114 -5.84 5.21 -13.99
CA GLN A 114 -6.95 5.98 -14.54
C GLN A 114 -6.92 6.00 -16.08
N LYS A 115 -5.74 6.18 -16.69
CA LYS A 115 -5.57 6.15 -18.14
C LYS A 115 -5.91 4.78 -18.72
N SER A 116 -5.45 3.69 -18.11
CA SER A 116 -5.81 2.33 -18.55
C SER A 116 -7.31 2.06 -18.44
N HIS A 117 -7.96 2.57 -17.39
CA HIS A 117 -9.41 2.42 -17.20
C HIS A 117 -10.23 3.20 -18.24
N GLN A 118 -9.79 4.41 -18.60
CA GLN A 118 -10.44 5.21 -19.65
C GLN A 118 -10.27 4.60 -21.05
N GLY A 119 -9.08 4.07 -21.37
CA GLY A 119 -8.83 3.38 -22.64
C GLY A 119 -9.73 2.14 -22.82
N HIS A 120 -9.98 1.38 -21.75
CA HIS A 120 -10.92 0.26 -21.79
C HIS A 120 -12.38 0.69 -22.01
N ARG A 121 -12.78 1.86 -21.48
CA ARG A 121 -14.15 2.39 -21.63
C ARG A 121 -14.42 3.02 -23.00
N ALA A 122 -13.39 3.47 -23.72
CA ALA A 122 -13.53 4.04 -25.06
C ALA A 122 -13.61 2.97 -26.17
N ASN A 123 -13.23 1.72 -25.86
CA ASN A 123 -13.28 0.57 -26.77
C ASN A 123 -14.55 -0.29 -26.63
N HIS A 124 -15.54 0.18 -25.86
CA HIS A 124 -16.84 -0.45 -25.63
C HIS A 124 -17.95 0.54 -25.93
#